data_AF-A0A379VNH5-F1
#
_entry.id   AF-A0A379VNH5-F1
#
_cell.length_a   1.000
_cell.length_b   1.000
_cell.length_c   1.000
_cell.angle_alpha   90.00
_cell.angle_beta   90.00
_cell.angle_gamma   90.00
#
_symmetry.space_group_name_H-M   'P 1'
#
loop_
_entity.id
_entity.type
_entity.pdbx_description
1 polymer ?
#
loop_
_entity_poly.entity_id
_entity_poly.type
_entity_poly.pdbx_seq_one_letter_code
_entity_poly.pdbx_strand_id
1 'polypeptide(L)'
;MQRLRDNPQCADQEHEAKANDADPGLNVKLSFDINEDIAAPYIATGARPKVAVLREQGVNSHVEMAAAFHRAGFDAIDVHMSDLLGGRIGLGNFHALVACGGFSYGDVLGAGEGWAKSILFNHRVRDEFETFFHRPQTLALGVCNGCQMMSNLRELIPGSELWPRFVRNHSDRFEARFSLVEVTQSPSLLLQGMVGSQMPIAVSHGEGRVEVRTMRILPRLRAKAWSPCATLITLVR
;
A
#
# COMPACT_ATOMS: atom_id res chain seq x y z
N MET A 1 -20.05 -3.66 24.59
CA MET A 1 -19.56 -4.80 23.79
C MET A 1 -18.07 -4.68 23.43
N GLN A 2 -17.63 -3.63 22.72
CA GLN A 2 -16.21 -3.47 22.32
C GLN A 2 -15.23 -3.63 23.48
N ARG A 3 -15.44 -2.91 24.59
CA ARG A 3 -14.59 -2.98 25.79
C ARG A 3 -14.37 -4.38 26.37
N LEU A 4 -15.33 -5.30 26.20
CA LEU A 4 -15.26 -6.67 26.71
C LEU A 4 -14.56 -7.63 25.73
N ARG A 5 -14.40 -7.24 24.47
CA ARG A 5 -13.95 -8.09 23.36
C ARG A 5 -12.62 -7.64 22.76
N ASP A 6 -12.37 -6.33 22.75
CA ASP A 6 -11.25 -5.66 22.08
C ASP A 6 -10.33 -5.04 23.16
N ASN A 7 -9.26 -4.36 22.74
CA ASN A 7 -8.46 -3.59 23.68
C ASN A 7 -9.34 -2.53 24.39
N PRO A 8 -9.49 -2.58 25.74
CA PRO A 8 -10.38 -1.68 26.46
C PRO A 8 -9.96 -0.21 26.31
N GLN A 9 -8.66 0.08 26.17
CA GLN A 9 -8.19 1.45 25.93
C GLN A 9 -8.74 2.02 24.62
N CYS A 10 -8.73 1.24 23.54
CA CYS A 10 -9.28 1.70 22.26
C CYS A 10 -10.80 1.87 22.32
N ALA A 11 -11.50 0.96 23.00
CA ALA A 11 -12.95 1.05 23.17
C ALA A 11 -13.36 2.27 24.02
N ASP A 12 -12.64 2.53 25.10
CA ASP A 12 -12.87 3.67 25.99
C ASP A 12 -12.58 4.98 25.24
N GLN A 13 -11.46 5.07 24.50
CA GLN A 13 -11.16 6.22 23.63
C GLN A 13 -12.23 6.48 22.56
N GLU A 14 -12.71 5.44 21.86
CA GLU A 14 -13.77 5.59 20.85
C GLU A 14 -15.11 6.03 21.49
N HIS A 15 -15.39 5.60 22.72
CA HIS A 15 -16.59 6.00 23.45
C HIS A 15 -16.50 7.43 23.96
N GLU A 16 -15.39 7.81 24.59
CA GLU A 16 -15.13 9.14 25.13
C GLU A 16 -15.16 10.22 24.04
N ALA A 17 -14.59 9.94 22.85
CA ALA A 17 -14.59 10.88 21.74
C ALA A 17 -16.00 11.34 21.32
N LYS A 18 -17.01 10.46 21.46
CA LYS A 18 -18.41 10.77 21.09
C LYS A 18 -19.08 11.80 22.00
N ALA A 19 -18.54 12.00 23.21
CA ALA A 19 -19.07 12.99 24.14
C ALA A 19 -18.62 14.43 23.81
N ASN A 20 -17.67 14.60 22.89
CA ASN A 20 -17.17 15.90 22.48
C ASN A 20 -18.00 16.49 21.33
N ASP A 21 -18.97 17.36 21.65
CA ASP A 21 -19.83 18.05 20.66
C ASP A 21 -19.06 19.00 19.73
N ALA A 22 -17.83 19.36 20.07
CA ALA A 22 -16.97 20.20 19.22
C ALA A 22 -16.21 19.41 18.14
N ASP A 23 -16.39 18.09 18.03
CA ASP A 23 -15.81 17.29 16.94
C ASP A 23 -16.41 17.71 15.58
N PRO A 24 -15.61 18.30 14.66
CA PRO A 24 -16.13 18.75 13.37
C PRO A 24 -16.45 17.59 12.42
N GLY A 25 -16.17 16.34 12.81
CA GLY A 25 -16.31 15.17 11.98
C GLY A 25 -15.27 15.12 10.86
N LEU A 26 -15.58 14.40 9.78
CA LEU A 26 -14.70 14.33 8.62
C LEU A 26 -14.78 15.64 7.82
N ASN A 27 -13.63 16.32 7.70
CA ASN A 27 -13.49 17.54 6.91
C ASN A 27 -12.33 17.42 5.93
N VAL A 28 -12.43 18.10 4.79
CA VAL A 28 -11.45 18.00 3.69
C VAL A 28 -10.67 19.30 3.53
N LYS A 29 -9.39 19.20 3.21
CA LYS A 29 -8.52 20.29 2.75
C LYS A 29 -7.74 19.78 1.54
N LEU A 30 -7.68 20.55 0.46
CA LEU A 30 -7.03 20.11 -0.78
C LEU A 30 -5.90 21.07 -1.16
N SER A 31 -4.79 20.51 -1.62
CA SER A 31 -3.62 21.24 -2.15
C SER A 31 -3.60 21.30 -3.68
N PHE A 32 -4.56 20.67 -4.34
CA PHE A 32 -4.65 20.52 -5.79
C PHE A 32 -6.12 20.54 -6.25
N ASP A 33 -6.34 20.76 -7.55
CA ASP A 33 -7.68 20.64 -8.15
C ASP A 33 -7.99 19.17 -8.45
N ILE A 34 -8.96 18.60 -7.76
CA ILE A 34 -9.38 17.20 -7.93
C ILE A 34 -10.07 16.93 -9.28
N ASN A 35 -10.44 17.98 -10.01
CA ASN A 35 -11.08 17.86 -11.32
C ASN A 35 -10.07 18.00 -12.47
N GLU A 36 -8.84 18.42 -12.19
CA GLU A 36 -7.77 18.50 -13.18
C GLU A 36 -7.24 17.09 -13.50
N ASP A 37 -7.55 16.61 -14.70
CA ASP A 37 -6.99 15.35 -15.22
C ASP A 37 -5.61 15.59 -15.85
N ILE A 38 -4.57 15.56 -15.03
CA ILE A 38 -3.18 15.69 -15.47
C ILE A 38 -2.73 14.53 -16.38
N ALA A 39 -3.47 13.41 -16.43
CA ALA A 39 -3.17 12.27 -17.29
C ALA A 39 -3.80 12.42 -18.68
N ALA A 40 -4.82 13.27 -18.85
CA ALA A 40 -5.56 13.44 -20.10
C ALA A 40 -4.69 13.70 -21.34
N PRO A 41 -3.63 14.54 -21.29
CA PRO A 41 -2.74 14.73 -22.44
C PRO A 41 -2.05 13.44 -22.90
N TYR A 42 -1.68 12.55 -21.97
CA TYR A 42 -1.06 11.27 -22.27
C TYR A 42 -2.09 10.26 -22.81
N ILE A 43 -3.26 10.20 -22.18
CA ILE A 43 -4.38 9.35 -22.62
C ILE A 43 -4.79 9.69 -24.06
N ALA A 44 -4.84 10.98 -24.40
CA ALA A 44 -5.19 11.47 -25.74
C ALA A 44 -4.22 11.02 -26.84
N THR A 45 -2.99 10.64 -26.50
CA THR A 45 -2.05 10.06 -27.48
C THR A 45 -2.42 8.64 -27.92
N GLY A 46 -3.28 7.96 -27.15
CA GLY A 46 -3.62 6.54 -27.35
C GLY A 46 -2.54 5.56 -26.86
N ALA A 47 -1.37 6.03 -26.43
CA ALA A 47 -0.33 5.18 -25.86
C ALA A 47 -0.68 4.80 -24.41
N ARG A 48 -0.86 3.50 -24.15
CA ARG A 48 -1.26 2.97 -22.85
C ARG A 48 -0.15 2.12 -22.25
N PRO A 49 0.59 2.60 -21.23
CA PRO A 49 1.62 1.79 -20.58
C PRO A 49 0.97 0.64 -19.80
N LYS A 50 1.64 -0.52 -19.75
CA LYS A 50 1.18 -1.66 -18.96
C LYS A 50 1.49 -1.48 -17.48
N VAL A 51 0.53 -1.83 -16.63
CA VAL A 51 0.74 -2.06 -15.19
C VAL A 51 0.49 -3.52 -14.86
N ALA A 52 1.43 -4.14 -14.12
CA ALA A 52 1.24 -5.47 -13.57
C ALA A 52 0.36 -5.36 -12.32
N VAL A 53 -0.92 -5.74 -12.44
CA VAL A 53 -1.85 -5.82 -11.31
C VAL A 53 -1.63 -7.16 -10.63
N LEU A 54 -0.72 -7.15 -9.67
CA LEU A 54 -0.18 -8.35 -9.05
C LEU A 54 -1.15 -8.89 -7.98
N ARG A 55 -1.45 -10.19 -8.07
CA ARG A 55 -2.27 -10.90 -7.09
C ARG A 55 -1.73 -12.30 -6.77
N GLU A 56 -2.11 -12.78 -5.60
CA GLU A 56 -1.87 -14.14 -5.09
C GLU A 56 -3.20 -14.76 -4.64
N GLN A 57 -3.25 -16.06 -4.39
CA GLN A 57 -4.39 -16.73 -3.77
C GLN A 57 -4.83 -16.00 -2.49
N GLY A 58 -6.09 -15.55 -2.46
CA GLY A 58 -6.66 -14.79 -1.33
C GLY A 58 -6.60 -13.27 -1.49
N VAL A 59 -5.88 -12.74 -2.48
CA VAL A 59 -6.00 -11.33 -2.88
C VAL A 59 -7.40 -11.10 -3.47
N ASN A 60 -8.07 -10.04 -3.05
CA ASN A 60 -9.47 -9.79 -3.38
C ASN A 60 -9.77 -8.35 -3.84
N SER A 61 -8.77 -7.47 -3.86
CA SER A 61 -8.92 -6.05 -4.25
C SER A 61 -8.26 -5.69 -5.59
N HIS A 62 -8.10 -6.66 -6.49
CA HIS A 62 -7.34 -6.49 -7.72
C HIS A 62 -8.16 -5.86 -8.86
N VAL A 63 -9.49 -6.02 -8.87
CA VAL A 63 -10.35 -5.52 -9.95
C VAL A 63 -10.49 -4.00 -9.86
N GLU A 64 -10.79 -3.47 -8.68
CA GLU A 64 -10.88 -2.03 -8.43
C GLU A 64 -9.52 -1.34 -8.59
N MET A 65 -8.44 -2.04 -8.24
CA MET A 65 -7.08 -1.55 -8.50
C MET A 65 -6.82 -1.42 -10.00
N ALA A 66 -7.15 -2.45 -10.77
CA ALA A 66 -7.06 -2.42 -12.23
C ALA A 66 -7.90 -1.28 -12.82
N ALA A 67 -9.13 -1.07 -12.32
CA ALA A 67 -10.01 0.00 -12.78
C ALA A 67 -9.44 1.40 -12.51
N ALA A 68 -8.82 1.62 -11.34
CA ALA A 68 -8.18 2.89 -11.01
C ALA A 68 -7.03 3.23 -11.97
N PHE A 69 -6.13 2.26 -12.23
CA PHE A 69 -5.05 2.43 -13.20
C PHE A 69 -5.58 2.58 -14.63
N HIS A 70 -6.62 1.83 -15.00
CA HIS A 70 -7.24 1.94 -16.32
C HIS A 70 -7.78 3.34 -16.58
N ARG A 71 -8.45 3.94 -15.57
CA ARG A 71 -8.92 5.33 -15.61
C ARG A 71 -7.77 6.32 -15.82
N ALA A 72 -6.61 6.07 -15.22
CA ALA A 72 -5.40 6.87 -15.40
C ALA A 72 -4.64 6.60 -16.72
N GLY A 73 -5.18 5.78 -17.63
CA GLY A 73 -4.61 5.55 -18.96
C GLY A 73 -3.76 4.29 -19.13
N PHE A 74 -3.68 3.41 -18.13
CA PHE A 74 -2.88 2.19 -18.21
C PHE A 74 -3.64 1.01 -18.83
N ASP A 75 -2.89 0.11 -19.47
CA ASP A 75 -3.36 -1.25 -19.74
C ASP A 75 -3.08 -2.11 -18.50
N ALA A 76 -4.13 -2.34 -17.72
CA ALA A 76 -4.07 -3.14 -16.50
C ALA A 76 -4.03 -4.63 -16.83
N ILE A 77 -2.91 -5.28 -16.55
CA ILE A 77 -2.69 -6.70 -16.81
C ILE A 77 -2.86 -7.47 -15.51
N ASP A 78 -3.77 -8.45 -15.50
CA ASP A 78 -3.87 -9.41 -14.39
C ASP A 78 -2.62 -10.29 -14.36
N VAL A 79 -1.86 -10.21 -13.27
CA VAL A 79 -0.65 -11.02 -13.07
C VAL A 79 -0.80 -11.80 -11.77
N HIS A 80 -1.15 -13.07 -11.88
CA HIS A 80 -1.14 -13.95 -10.73
C HIS A 80 0.29 -14.43 -10.45
N MET A 81 0.63 -14.69 -9.19
CA MET A 81 1.93 -15.27 -8.83
C MET A 81 2.22 -16.59 -9.55
N SER A 82 1.18 -17.37 -9.86
CA SER A 82 1.32 -18.59 -10.68
C SER A 82 1.78 -18.30 -12.11
N ASP A 83 1.51 -17.11 -12.66
CA ASP A 83 1.94 -16.73 -14.01
C ASP A 83 3.43 -16.43 -14.04
N LEU A 84 3.93 -15.75 -13.00
CA LEU A 84 5.37 -15.54 -12.80
C LEU A 84 6.08 -16.87 -12.54
N LEU A 85 5.52 -17.73 -11.68
CA LEU A 85 6.04 -19.07 -11.40
C LEU A 85 6.02 -20.00 -12.63
N GLY A 86 5.02 -19.86 -13.48
CA GLY A 86 4.87 -20.62 -14.72
C GLY A 86 5.59 -20.04 -15.93
N GLY A 87 6.23 -18.87 -15.81
CA GLY A 87 6.90 -18.19 -16.92
C GLY A 87 5.95 -17.67 -18.01
N ARG A 88 4.65 -17.53 -17.71
CA ARG A 88 3.65 -16.97 -18.63
C ARG A 88 3.76 -15.46 -18.76
N ILE A 89 4.22 -14.81 -17.69
CA ILE A 89 4.43 -13.37 -17.60
C ILE A 89 5.86 -13.12 -17.09
N GLY A 90 6.48 -12.05 -17.60
CA GLY A 90 7.76 -11.54 -17.15
C GLY A 90 7.69 -10.06 -16.76
N LEU A 91 8.16 -9.68 -15.56
CA LEU A 91 8.17 -8.31 -15.03
C LEU A 91 9.08 -7.36 -15.82
N GLY A 92 10.04 -7.89 -16.59
CA GLY A 92 10.85 -7.10 -17.53
C GLY A 92 10.02 -6.35 -18.57
N ASN A 93 8.79 -6.80 -18.84
CA ASN A 93 7.88 -6.19 -19.82
C ASN A 93 7.01 -5.06 -19.25
N PHE A 94 7.25 -4.65 -18.01
CA PHE A 94 6.46 -3.66 -17.28
C PHE A 94 7.33 -2.49 -16.80
N HIS A 95 6.75 -1.30 -16.75
CA HIS A 95 7.34 -0.14 -16.08
C HIS A 95 6.61 0.20 -14.78
N ALA A 96 5.41 -0.36 -14.56
CA ALA A 96 4.63 -0.18 -13.36
C ALA A 96 4.15 -1.54 -12.83
N LEU A 97 4.16 -1.70 -11.50
CA LEU A 97 3.58 -2.84 -10.80
C LEU A 97 2.80 -2.35 -9.60
N VAL A 98 1.66 -2.99 -9.32
CA VAL A 98 0.90 -2.76 -8.09
C VAL A 98 0.61 -4.10 -7.40
N ALA A 99 1.01 -4.22 -6.13
CA ALA A 99 0.63 -5.32 -5.27
C ALA A 99 -0.70 -4.99 -4.57
N CYS A 100 -1.72 -5.80 -4.85
CA CYS A 100 -3.10 -5.52 -4.47
C CYS A 100 -3.44 -5.94 -3.02
N GLY A 101 -4.57 -5.43 -2.52
CA GLY A 101 -5.10 -5.76 -1.19
C GLY A 101 -5.85 -7.10 -1.13
N GLY A 102 -6.02 -7.61 0.08
CA GLY A 102 -6.79 -8.82 0.37
C GLY A 102 -6.23 -9.58 1.56
N PHE A 103 -6.37 -10.90 1.54
CA PHE A 103 -5.91 -11.81 2.59
C PHE A 103 -5.14 -12.95 1.95
N SER A 104 -3.98 -12.66 1.33
CA SER A 104 -3.17 -13.70 0.72
C SER A 104 -2.86 -14.80 1.74
N TYR A 105 -3.14 -16.05 1.38
CA TYR A 105 -3.05 -17.21 2.31
C TYR A 105 -3.84 -17.04 3.63
N GLY A 106 -4.89 -16.21 3.65
CA GLY A 106 -5.68 -15.94 4.85
C GLY A 106 -4.91 -15.23 5.97
N ASP A 107 -3.82 -14.54 5.62
CA ASP A 107 -2.87 -13.91 6.56
C ASP A 107 -2.24 -14.88 7.59
N VAL A 108 -2.30 -16.18 7.32
CA VAL A 108 -1.65 -17.20 8.14
C VAL A 108 -0.13 -17.01 8.04
N LEU A 109 0.55 -17.14 9.19
CA LEU A 109 1.98 -16.83 9.38
C LEU A 109 2.33 -15.33 9.33
N GLY A 110 1.31 -14.45 9.38
CA GLY A 110 1.43 -12.99 9.34
C GLY A 110 1.02 -12.44 7.97
N ALA A 111 0.32 -11.32 7.97
CA ALA A 111 -0.24 -10.76 6.75
C ALA A 111 0.86 -10.38 5.74
N GLY A 112 0.68 -10.82 4.48
CA GLY A 112 1.66 -10.64 3.40
C GLY A 112 2.96 -11.46 3.52
N GLU A 113 3.20 -12.19 4.62
CA GLU A 113 4.44 -12.97 4.84
C GLU A 113 4.50 -14.19 3.91
N GLY A 114 3.42 -14.94 3.76
CA GLY A 114 3.37 -16.10 2.87
C GLY A 114 3.64 -15.73 1.41
N TRP A 115 3.01 -14.64 0.96
CA TRP A 115 3.22 -14.10 -0.38
C TRP A 115 4.67 -13.64 -0.58
N ALA A 116 5.21 -12.83 0.32
CA ALA A 116 6.61 -12.38 0.22
C ALA A 116 7.61 -13.55 0.25
N LYS A 117 7.43 -14.51 1.17
CA LYS A 117 8.34 -15.66 1.29
C LYS A 117 8.26 -16.60 0.09
N SER A 118 7.09 -16.74 -0.54
CA SER A 118 6.97 -17.51 -1.80
C SER A 118 7.85 -16.92 -2.92
N ILE A 119 7.96 -15.59 -2.98
CA ILE A 119 8.88 -14.88 -3.89
C ILE A 119 10.32 -15.13 -3.46
N LEU A 120 10.66 -14.85 -2.21
CA LEU A 120 12.03 -14.92 -1.70
C LEU A 120 12.64 -16.33 -1.79
N PHE A 121 11.83 -17.37 -1.59
CA PHE A 121 12.29 -18.77 -1.62
C PHE A 121 12.30 -19.39 -3.01
N ASN A 122 11.78 -18.68 -4.02
CA ASN A 122 11.95 -19.06 -5.42
C ASN A 122 12.97 -18.14 -6.09
N HIS A 123 14.22 -18.59 -6.19
CA HIS A 123 15.33 -17.77 -6.72
C HIS A 123 15.00 -17.09 -8.07
N ARG A 124 14.35 -17.78 -9.01
CA ARG A 124 14.01 -17.18 -10.30
C ARG A 124 13.04 -16.01 -10.16
N VAL A 125 11.99 -16.16 -9.36
CA VAL A 125 11.00 -15.10 -9.15
C VAL A 125 11.58 -13.99 -8.28
N ARG A 126 12.36 -14.34 -7.24
CA ARG A 126 13.14 -13.38 -6.44
C ARG A 126 13.97 -12.46 -7.33
N ASP A 127 14.80 -13.03 -8.20
CA ASP A 127 15.69 -12.30 -9.09
C ASP A 127 14.90 -11.39 -10.05
N GLU A 128 13.72 -11.83 -10.48
CA GLU A 128 12.81 -11.08 -11.34
C GLU A 128 12.23 -9.83 -10.64
N PHE A 129 11.81 -9.95 -9.37
CA PHE A 129 11.39 -8.82 -8.56
C PHE A 129 12.55 -7.87 -8.24
N GLU A 130 13.71 -8.41 -7.84
CA GLU A 130 14.91 -7.61 -7.56
C GLU A 130 15.33 -6.81 -8.79
N THR A 131 15.38 -7.46 -9.96
CA THR A 131 15.66 -6.80 -11.24
C THR A 131 14.65 -5.72 -11.56
N PHE A 132 13.35 -5.96 -11.32
CA PHE A 132 12.32 -4.95 -11.51
C PHE A 132 12.59 -3.72 -10.64
N PHE A 133 12.77 -3.89 -9.33
CA PHE A 133 12.95 -2.77 -8.40
C PHE A 133 14.26 -1.99 -8.60
N HIS A 134 15.30 -2.62 -9.15
CA HIS A 134 16.58 -1.97 -9.44
C HIS A 134 16.60 -1.21 -10.78
N ARG A 135 15.58 -1.35 -11.63
CA ARG A 135 15.51 -0.59 -12.89
C ARG A 135 15.21 0.88 -12.62
N PRO A 136 15.90 1.81 -13.30
CA PRO A 136 15.90 3.24 -12.96
C PRO A 136 14.59 3.98 -13.18
N GLN A 137 13.65 3.39 -13.93
CA GLN A 137 12.40 4.03 -14.37
C GLN A 137 11.19 3.11 -14.10
N THR A 138 11.25 2.33 -13.03
CA THR A 138 10.11 1.50 -12.59
C THR A 138 9.37 2.16 -11.44
N LEU A 139 8.05 1.96 -11.42
CA LEU A 139 7.17 2.40 -10.35
C LEU A 139 6.50 1.19 -9.71
N ALA A 140 6.46 1.18 -8.39
CA ALA A 140 5.79 0.16 -7.59
C ALA A 140 4.87 0.80 -6.54
N LEU A 141 3.69 0.22 -6.40
CA LEU A 141 2.72 0.56 -5.35
C LEU A 141 2.32 -0.70 -4.59
N GLY A 142 2.37 -0.65 -3.26
CA GLY A 142 1.82 -1.69 -2.40
C GLY A 142 0.65 -1.14 -1.59
N VAL A 143 -0.53 -1.76 -1.68
CA VAL A 143 -1.73 -1.33 -0.92
C VAL A 143 -2.22 -2.45 -0.01
N CYS A 144 -2.43 -2.14 1.27
CA CYS A 144 -2.93 -3.08 2.28
C CYS A 144 -2.09 -4.38 2.32
N ASN A 145 -2.60 -5.51 1.82
CA ASN A 145 -1.85 -6.77 1.76
C ASN A 145 -0.61 -6.71 0.87
N GLY A 146 -0.69 -5.98 -0.24
CA GLY A 146 0.48 -5.70 -1.07
C GLY A 146 1.52 -4.82 -0.38
N CYS A 147 1.09 -3.89 0.47
CA CYS A 147 2.01 -3.11 1.30
C CYS A 147 2.75 -4.00 2.31
N GLN A 148 2.01 -4.90 2.98
CA GLN A 148 2.60 -5.86 3.92
C GLN A 148 3.61 -6.77 3.21
N MET A 149 3.22 -7.34 2.06
CA MET A 149 4.11 -8.16 1.24
C MET A 149 5.39 -7.41 0.85
N MET A 150 5.28 -6.19 0.30
CA MET A 150 6.45 -5.40 -0.09
C MET A 150 7.33 -5.00 1.10
N SER A 151 6.75 -4.76 2.29
CA SER A 151 7.53 -4.51 3.52
C SER A 151 8.40 -5.71 3.91
N ASN A 152 7.92 -6.93 3.63
CA ASN A 152 8.65 -8.18 3.83
C ASN A 152 9.64 -8.48 2.68
N LEU A 153 9.51 -7.82 1.52
CA LEU A 153 10.46 -7.89 0.39
C LEU A 153 11.54 -6.79 0.43
N ARG A 154 11.66 -6.03 1.51
CA ARG A 154 12.63 -4.91 1.61
C ARG A 154 14.08 -5.26 1.22
N GLU A 155 14.50 -6.52 1.32
CA GLU A 155 15.84 -6.93 0.87
C GLU A 155 16.05 -6.82 -0.64
N LEU A 156 14.98 -6.77 -1.43
CA LEU A 156 15.01 -6.63 -2.89
C LEU A 156 14.74 -5.20 -3.37
N ILE A 157 14.39 -4.27 -2.46
CA ILE A 157 13.90 -2.93 -2.81
C ILE A 157 14.91 -1.86 -2.38
N PRO A 158 15.54 -1.14 -3.32
CA PRO A 158 16.46 -0.06 -3.00
C PRO A 158 15.83 1.06 -2.15
N GLY A 159 16.54 1.51 -1.12
CA GLY A 159 16.11 2.62 -0.25
C GLY A 159 15.01 2.25 0.76
N SER A 160 14.77 0.95 0.97
CA SER A 160 13.74 0.45 1.91
C SER A 160 14.31 -0.01 3.26
N GLU A 161 15.58 0.29 3.56
CA GLU A 161 16.29 -0.24 4.74
C GLU A 161 15.61 0.18 6.07
N LEU A 162 14.92 1.33 6.04
CA LEU A 162 14.21 1.87 7.18
C LEU A 162 12.74 1.44 7.26
N TRP A 163 12.20 0.75 6.26
CA TRP A 163 10.78 0.40 6.22
C TRP A 163 10.36 -0.40 7.45
N PRO A 164 9.20 -0.06 8.04
CA PRO A 164 8.68 -0.76 9.21
C PRO A 164 8.10 -2.12 8.82
N ARG A 165 7.71 -2.88 9.85
CA ARG A 165 6.79 -4.00 9.68
C ARG A 165 5.36 -3.53 9.91
N PHE A 166 4.40 -4.27 9.37
CA PHE A 166 2.99 -4.09 9.65
C PHE A 166 2.49 -5.30 10.42
N VAL A 167 1.88 -5.05 11.57
CA VAL A 167 1.51 -6.08 12.54
C VAL A 167 0.10 -5.82 13.08
N ARG A 168 -0.39 -6.73 13.90
CA ARG A 168 -1.70 -6.66 14.56
C ARG A 168 -2.00 -5.26 15.11
N ASN A 169 -3.18 -4.75 14.76
CA ASN A 169 -3.70 -3.48 15.25
C ASN A 169 -3.69 -3.42 16.78
N HIS A 170 -3.51 -2.23 17.36
CA HIS A 170 -3.53 -2.09 18.82
C HIS A 170 -4.91 -2.40 19.44
N SER A 171 -5.99 -2.23 18.68
CA SER A 171 -7.35 -2.63 19.09
C SER A 171 -7.53 -4.15 19.18
N ASP A 172 -6.57 -4.91 18.64
CA ASP A 172 -6.66 -6.36 18.41
C ASP A 172 -7.86 -6.79 17.56
N ARG A 173 -8.40 -5.85 16.77
CA ARG A 173 -9.55 -6.06 15.90
C ARG A 173 -9.25 -5.64 14.46
N PHE A 174 -9.97 -6.25 13.54
CA PHE A 174 -10.06 -5.76 12.17
C PHE A 174 -10.80 -4.42 12.16
N GLU A 175 -10.18 -3.40 11.57
CA GLU A 175 -10.75 -2.06 11.48
C GLU A 175 -11.22 -1.81 10.05
N ALA A 176 -12.53 -1.78 9.85
CA ALA A 176 -13.18 -1.27 8.64
C ALA A 176 -13.67 0.16 8.92
N ARG A 177 -12.92 1.17 8.50
CA ARG A 177 -13.14 2.57 8.85
C ARG A 177 -13.05 3.47 7.62
N PHE A 178 -13.70 4.62 7.70
CA PHE A 178 -13.45 5.74 6.81
C PHE A 178 -12.66 6.78 7.59
N SER A 179 -11.35 6.78 7.38
CA SER A 179 -10.41 7.48 8.25
C SER A 179 -9.85 8.72 7.56
N LEU A 180 -9.87 9.85 8.26
CA LEU A 180 -9.21 11.07 7.83
C LEU A 180 -7.69 10.92 7.88
N VAL A 181 -7.00 11.26 6.79
CA VAL A 181 -5.54 11.25 6.68
C VAL A 181 -5.02 12.54 6.07
N GLU A 182 -3.74 12.81 6.28
CA GLU A 182 -3.02 13.93 5.68
C GLU A 182 -1.85 13.41 4.83
N VAL A 183 -1.68 13.97 3.64
CA VAL A 183 -0.54 13.67 2.78
C VAL A 183 0.66 14.50 3.23
N THR A 184 1.69 13.84 3.71
CA THR A 184 2.92 14.47 4.20
C THR A 184 4.01 14.52 3.12
N GLN A 185 4.95 15.46 3.27
CA GLN A 185 6.07 15.61 2.36
C GLN A 185 6.92 14.33 2.32
N SER A 186 7.16 13.80 1.12
CA SER A 186 8.01 12.64 0.91
C SER A 186 8.60 12.60 -0.51
N PRO A 187 9.57 11.69 -0.79
CA PRO A 187 10.04 11.45 -2.15
C PRO A 187 9.05 10.67 -3.06
N SER A 188 7.87 10.30 -2.58
CA SER A 188 6.91 9.50 -3.36
C SER A 188 6.45 10.25 -4.63
N LEU A 189 6.74 9.68 -5.79
CA LEU A 189 6.30 10.22 -7.08
C LEU A 189 4.77 10.11 -7.27
N LEU A 190 4.14 9.12 -6.63
CA LEU A 190 2.69 8.88 -6.72
C LEU A 190 1.85 9.91 -5.95
N LEU A 191 2.48 10.66 -5.04
CA LEU A 191 1.82 11.66 -4.17
C LEU A 191 2.22 13.10 -4.52
N GLN A 192 2.83 13.30 -5.70
CA GLN A 192 3.22 14.62 -6.17
C GLN A 192 1.99 15.54 -6.28
N GLY A 193 2.14 16.80 -5.85
CA GLY A 193 1.06 17.80 -5.85
C GLY A 193 0.04 17.65 -4.71
N MET A 194 0.00 16.51 -4.03
CA MET A 194 -1.00 16.21 -3.01
C MET A 194 -0.60 16.63 -1.58
N VAL A 195 0.65 17.02 -1.35
CA VAL A 195 1.18 17.34 -0.02
C VAL A 195 0.39 18.47 0.66
N GLY A 196 0.01 18.24 1.92
CA GLY A 196 -0.82 19.15 2.71
C GLY A 196 -2.32 18.94 2.52
N SER A 197 -2.74 18.08 1.57
CA SER A 197 -4.13 17.65 1.47
C SER A 197 -4.52 16.78 2.67
N GLN A 198 -5.71 17.01 3.21
CA GLN A 198 -6.38 16.21 4.22
C GLN A 198 -7.70 15.70 3.65
N MET A 199 -7.88 14.39 3.63
CA MET A 199 -9.10 13.78 3.08
C MET A 199 -9.34 12.39 3.69
N PRO A 200 -10.60 11.93 3.72
CA PRO A 200 -10.90 10.59 4.20
C PRO A 200 -10.59 9.54 3.15
N ILE A 201 -10.21 8.36 3.61
CA ILE A 201 -9.85 7.22 2.78
C ILE A 201 -10.33 5.92 3.43
N ALA A 202 -10.60 4.91 2.60
CA ALA A 202 -11.02 3.59 3.06
C ALA A 202 -9.88 2.87 3.80
N VAL A 203 -10.18 2.40 5.01
CA VAL A 203 -9.28 1.58 5.84
C VAL A 203 -9.98 0.25 6.10
N SER A 204 -9.30 -0.85 5.83
CA SER A 204 -9.85 -2.20 5.99
C SER A 204 -8.73 -3.20 6.24
N HIS A 205 -8.25 -3.29 7.49
CA HIS A 205 -7.15 -4.20 7.86
C HIS A 205 -7.18 -4.64 9.33
N GLY A 206 -6.61 -5.82 9.62
CA GLY A 206 -6.35 -6.31 10.99
C GLY A 206 -4.88 -6.19 11.41
N GLU A 207 -3.96 -6.07 10.45
CA GLU A 207 -2.52 -6.03 10.67
C GLU A 207 -1.88 -4.81 9.98
N GLY A 208 -2.37 -3.62 10.29
CA GLY A 208 -1.86 -2.37 9.70
C GLY A 208 -1.01 -1.55 10.64
N ARG A 209 -0.80 -1.96 11.90
CA ARG A 209 -0.01 -1.15 12.83
C ARG A 209 1.47 -1.16 12.45
N VAL A 210 2.06 0.02 12.32
CA VAL A 210 3.50 0.20 12.11
C VAL A 210 4.28 -0.28 13.35
N GLU A 211 5.21 -1.19 13.13
CA GLU A 211 6.18 -1.65 14.13
C GLU A 211 7.60 -1.34 13.64
N VAL A 212 8.33 -0.59 14.46
CA VAL A 212 9.75 -0.26 14.22
C VAL A 212 10.63 -1.01 15.20
N ARG A 213 11.83 -1.42 14.75
CA ARG A 213 12.77 -2.18 15.60
C ARG A 213 13.22 -1.44 16.86
N THR A 214 13.22 -0.11 16.82
CA THR A 214 13.68 0.73 17.94
C THR A 214 13.13 2.14 17.79
N MET A 215 12.77 2.76 18.92
CA MET A 215 12.23 4.13 18.97
C MET A 215 13.15 5.18 18.33
N ARG A 216 14.48 4.94 18.30
CA ARG A 216 15.46 5.82 17.63
C ARG A 216 15.30 5.90 16.10
N ILE A 217 14.57 4.97 15.48
CA ILE A 217 14.37 4.91 14.02
C ILE A 217 13.18 5.79 13.59
N LEU A 218 12.19 6.00 14.46
CA LEU A 218 10.98 6.79 14.16
C LEU A 218 11.27 8.19 13.60
N PRO A 219 12.19 9.00 14.18
CA PRO A 219 12.53 10.30 13.61
C PRO A 219 13.17 10.22 12.22
N ARG A 220 13.96 9.17 11.96
CA ARG A 220 14.62 8.95 10.67
C ARG A 220 13.65 8.45 9.60
N LEU A 221 12.69 7.61 9.98
CA LEU A 221 11.55 7.23 9.15
C LEU A 221 10.78 8.49 8.73
N ARG A 222 10.34 9.33 9.68
CA ARG A 222 9.61 10.57 9.34
C ARG A 222 10.36 11.51 8.38
N ALA A 223 11.69 11.48 8.37
CA ALA A 223 12.52 12.32 7.51
C ALA A 223 12.94 11.67 6.17
N LYS A 224 12.88 10.34 6.02
CA LYS A 224 13.47 9.60 4.88
C LYS A 224 12.65 8.39 4.38
N ALA A 225 11.44 8.14 4.92
CA ALA A 225 10.79 6.81 4.90
C ALA A 225 10.41 6.23 3.53
N TRP A 226 10.42 6.97 2.44
CA TRP A 226 9.76 6.53 1.22
C TRP A 226 10.73 6.52 0.05
N SER A 227 10.95 5.33 -0.52
CA SER A 227 11.70 5.17 -1.77
C SER A 227 10.94 5.87 -2.90
N PRO A 228 11.60 6.66 -3.76
CA PRO A 228 10.91 7.37 -4.85
C PRO A 228 10.15 6.43 -5.78
N CYS A 229 10.71 5.23 -6.00
CA CYS A 229 10.21 4.24 -6.95
C CYS A 229 9.20 3.26 -6.33
N ALA A 230 9.09 3.19 -5.00
CA ALA A 230 8.21 2.26 -4.30
C ALA A 230 7.47 2.95 -3.16
N THR A 231 6.14 3.09 -3.31
CA THR A 231 5.28 3.69 -2.29
C THR A 231 4.47 2.60 -1.60
N LEU A 232 4.49 2.60 -0.27
CA LEU A 232 3.66 1.73 0.54
C LEU A 232 2.50 2.55 1.13
N ILE A 233 1.28 2.06 0.96
CA ILE A 233 0.09 2.65 1.55
C ILE A 233 -0.57 1.61 2.47
N THR A 234 -0.32 1.80 3.77
CA THR A 234 -1.05 1.23 4.89
C THR A 234 -1.38 2.39 5.80
N LEU A 235 -2.67 2.67 5.92
CA LEU A 235 -3.14 3.86 6.62
C LEU A 235 -3.15 3.55 8.10
N VAL A 236 -2.15 4.05 8.81
CA VAL A 236 -2.03 3.86 10.25
C VAL A 236 -2.37 5.18 10.91
N ARG A 237 -3.37 5.18 11.80
CA ARG A 237 -3.55 6.23 12.80
C ARG A 237 -2.52 6.06 13.91
#